data_AF-A0A1B8B9T1-F1
#
_entry.id   AF-A0A1B8B9T1-F1
#
_cell.length_a   1.000
_cell.length_b   1.000
_cell.length_c   1.000
_cell.angle_alpha   90.00
_cell.angle_beta   90.00
_cell.angle_gamma   90.00
#
_symmetry.space_group_name_H-M   'P 1'
#
loop_
_entity.id
_entity.type
_entity.pdbx_description
1 polymer ?
#
loop_
_entity_poly.entity_id
_entity_poly.type
_entity_poly.pdbx_seq_one_letter_code
_entity_poly.pdbx_strand_id
1 'polypeptide(L)'
;MSDTAFEKEWLVTLRQTKPSEMQPDSVTAPRIPHKSDLRETKELRYGYATKIVEKIGRNAENFRLTAFETSTLLIVPMSCLEVGGLLDSTTKHRAELLWTLRDIANLVGHYVHGSNQDRRDNRTSSSDRPAETVHRPSPLGSSNQQQVADSAPETSHEDSCIFMPTAVGKVAHILPCSWSDSVASAGKTMVSLVGSRPFLSEETIDRLCTILCNSLDGSDRCWNKIRMNDQLCYEWPHALFGLKCLGIKPLDAQNAEVEIQFNWLKRRLGKPTDKISILGSNSMQEIVSSNSMQEMVEEQIRFGDNNNPGPNAHIPITSGRVITLAMSSDDAENCKSAIDLQWHLVQIAAMSGGAEYPDLLPVLKYFGA
;
A
#
# COMPACT_ATOMS: atom_id res chain seq x y z
N MET A 1 32.98 -8.15 -5.49
CA MET A 1 32.43 -8.23 -4.12
C MET A 1 31.22 -9.14 -4.22
N SER A 2 31.17 -10.21 -3.44
CA SER A 2 30.15 -11.27 -3.55
C SER A 2 28.82 -10.84 -2.90
N ASP A 3 27.69 -11.18 -3.53
CA ASP A 3 26.32 -10.88 -3.09
C ASP A 3 26.01 -11.30 -1.64
N THR A 4 26.78 -12.22 -1.08
CA THR A 4 26.65 -12.69 0.30
C THR A 4 27.03 -11.68 1.39
N ALA A 5 27.68 -10.57 1.04
CA ALA A 5 28.01 -9.51 2.00
C ALA A 5 26.86 -8.51 2.23
N PHE A 6 25.91 -8.40 1.28
CA PHE A 6 24.75 -7.50 1.39
C PHE A 6 23.58 -8.12 2.17
N GLU A 7 23.53 -9.45 2.30
CA GLU A 7 22.45 -10.15 3.03
C GLU A 7 22.64 -10.18 4.56
N LYS A 8 23.80 -9.76 5.09
CA LYS A 8 24.06 -9.76 6.55
C LYS A 8 23.54 -8.53 7.30
N GLU A 9 22.87 -7.61 6.63
CA GLU A 9 22.32 -6.37 7.21
C GLU A 9 20.79 -6.44 7.35
N TRP A 10 20.27 -7.60 7.73
CA TRP A 10 18.83 -7.86 7.92
C TRP A 10 18.50 -8.23 9.37
N LEU A 11 18.82 -7.37 10.33
CA LEU A 11 18.25 -7.51 11.67
C LEU A 11 16.88 -6.83 11.75
N VAL A 12 15.91 -7.32 10.95
CA VAL A 12 14.49 -7.12 11.30
C VAL A 12 14.22 -8.05 12.48
N THR A 13 14.62 -7.61 13.67
CA THR A 13 14.28 -8.33 14.89
C THR A 13 12.79 -8.11 15.11
N LEU A 14 11.97 -9.10 14.78
CA LEU A 14 10.58 -9.13 15.22
C LEU A 14 10.60 -9.26 16.74
N ARG A 15 10.71 -8.14 17.46
CA ARG A 15 10.57 -8.12 18.90
C ARG A 15 9.10 -8.28 19.22
N GLN A 16 8.65 -9.53 19.31
CA GLN A 16 7.56 -9.84 20.20
C GLN A 16 8.07 -9.50 21.60
N THR A 17 7.41 -8.56 22.28
CA THR A 17 7.64 -8.32 23.71
C THR A 17 7.60 -9.66 24.42
N LYS A 18 8.74 -10.11 24.95
CA LYS A 18 8.83 -11.34 25.76
C LYS A 18 7.75 -11.26 26.85
N PRO A 19 6.98 -12.32 27.09
CA PRO A 19 6.06 -12.38 28.22
C PRO A 19 6.89 -12.42 29.50
N SER A 20 7.17 -11.25 30.07
CA SER A 20 7.52 -11.12 31.48
C SER A 20 6.30 -11.56 32.28
N GLU A 21 6.52 -12.39 33.30
CA GLU A 21 5.54 -13.00 34.22
C GLU A 21 4.11 -12.46 34.11
N MET A 22 3.24 -13.33 33.59
CA MET A 22 1.84 -13.08 33.28
C MET A 22 1.08 -12.43 34.45
N GLN A 23 0.81 -11.13 34.35
CA GLN A 23 -0.51 -10.62 34.66
C GLN A 23 -1.43 -10.89 33.46
N PRO A 24 -2.66 -11.42 33.66
CA PRO A 24 -3.52 -11.90 32.57
C PRO A 24 -4.12 -10.82 31.64
N ASP A 25 -3.66 -9.57 31.69
CA ASP A 25 -4.26 -8.45 30.96
C ASP A 25 -3.44 -7.92 29.77
N SER A 26 -2.30 -8.53 29.41
CA SER A 26 -1.39 -8.01 28.37
C SER A 26 -1.34 -8.88 27.09
N VAL A 27 -2.49 -9.30 26.58
CA VAL A 27 -2.63 -9.39 25.11
C VAL A 27 -2.66 -7.93 24.67
N THR A 28 -1.69 -7.44 23.91
CA THR A 28 -1.72 -6.08 23.35
C THR A 28 -3.06 -5.92 22.66
N ALA A 29 -3.99 -5.23 23.34
CA ALA A 29 -5.37 -5.17 22.89
C ALA A 29 -5.35 -4.71 21.42
N PRO A 30 -6.10 -5.36 20.52
CA PRO A 30 -6.15 -4.93 19.13
C PRO A 30 -6.40 -3.42 19.12
N ARG A 31 -5.40 -2.64 18.69
CA ARG A 31 -5.63 -1.21 18.51
C ARG A 31 -6.75 -1.10 17.49
N ILE A 32 -7.71 -0.24 17.78
CA ILE A 32 -8.86 0.02 16.91
C ILE A 32 -8.32 0.21 15.48
N PRO A 33 -8.83 -0.52 14.47
CA PRO A 33 -8.41 -0.30 13.09
C PRO A 33 -8.48 1.17 12.73
N HIS A 34 -7.64 1.60 11.79
CA HIS A 34 -7.70 2.98 11.36
C HIS A 34 -9.10 3.29 10.85
N LYS A 35 -9.76 4.22 11.54
CA LYS A 35 -11.02 4.80 11.08
C LYS A 35 -10.70 5.92 10.11
N SER A 36 -11.07 5.71 8.85
CA SER A 36 -11.09 6.78 7.86
C SER A 36 -11.98 7.93 8.34
N ASP A 37 -11.61 9.17 8.00
CA ASP A 37 -12.40 10.38 8.27
C ASP A 37 -13.68 10.47 7.41
N LEU A 38 -13.90 9.52 6.50
CA LEU A 38 -15.06 9.49 5.61
C LEU A 38 -16.39 9.54 6.36
N ARG A 39 -16.47 8.92 7.54
CA ARG A 39 -17.70 8.92 8.34
C ARG A 39 -18.08 10.35 8.76
N GLU A 40 -17.10 11.15 9.15
CA GLU A 40 -17.26 12.52 9.62
C GLU A 40 -17.33 13.52 8.47
N THR A 41 -16.71 13.22 7.32
CA THR A 41 -16.47 14.21 6.24
C THR A 41 -17.27 13.97 4.97
N LYS A 42 -17.99 12.84 4.81
CA LYS A 42 -18.67 12.48 3.55
C LYS A 42 -19.58 13.56 2.99
N GLU A 43 -20.40 14.21 3.83
CA GLU A 43 -21.34 15.25 3.37
C GLU A 43 -20.60 16.48 2.82
N LEU A 44 -19.50 16.88 3.46
CA LEU A 44 -18.64 17.95 2.96
C LEU A 44 -17.98 17.54 1.65
N ARG A 45 -17.47 16.31 1.57
CA ARG A 45 -16.86 15.76 0.34
C ARG A 45 -17.85 15.72 -0.83
N TYR A 46 -19.13 15.41 -0.60
CA TYR A 46 -20.18 15.51 -1.62
C TYR A 46 -20.39 16.95 -2.10
N GLY A 47 -20.40 17.91 -1.17
CA GLY A 47 -20.49 19.33 -1.48
C GLY A 47 -19.31 19.82 -2.33
N TYR A 48 -18.09 19.41 -2.00
CA TYR A 48 -16.90 19.73 -2.80
C TYR A 48 -16.94 19.07 -4.18
N ALA A 49 -17.29 17.79 -4.25
CA ALA A 49 -17.40 17.06 -5.52
C ALA A 49 -18.43 17.72 -6.45
N THR A 50 -19.58 18.16 -5.92
CA THR A 50 -20.60 18.90 -6.68
C THR A 50 -20.01 20.18 -7.29
N LYS A 51 -19.34 21.01 -6.49
CA LYS A 51 -18.71 22.25 -6.97
C LYS A 51 -17.62 22.00 -8.01
N ILE A 52 -16.83 20.93 -7.84
CA ILE A 52 -15.80 20.53 -8.81
C ILE A 52 -16.45 20.10 -10.13
N VAL A 53 -17.52 19.30 -10.09
CA VAL A 53 -18.28 18.91 -11.29
C VAL A 53 -18.88 20.11 -12.00
N GLU A 54 -19.52 21.03 -11.27
CA GLU A 54 -20.05 22.26 -11.85
C GLU A 54 -18.96 23.09 -12.53
N LYS A 55 -17.78 23.22 -11.90
CA LYS A 55 -16.66 23.99 -12.44
C LYS A 55 -16.03 23.35 -13.67
N ILE A 56 -15.82 22.04 -13.65
CA ILE A 56 -15.23 21.30 -14.78
C ILE A 56 -16.24 21.14 -15.92
N GLY A 57 -17.52 20.98 -15.60
CA GLY A 57 -18.62 20.68 -16.50
C GLY A 57 -19.32 21.88 -17.14
N ARG A 58 -18.90 23.14 -16.88
CA ARG A 58 -19.58 24.35 -17.39
C ARG A 58 -19.91 24.36 -18.90
N ASN A 59 -19.18 23.58 -19.71
CA ASN A 59 -19.37 23.48 -21.16
C ASN A 59 -19.71 22.05 -21.65
N ALA A 60 -20.02 21.13 -20.75
CA ALA A 60 -20.30 19.74 -21.08
C ALA A 60 -21.58 19.30 -20.36
N GLU A 61 -22.68 19.25 -21.11
CA GLU A 61 -23.92 18.67 -20.61
C GLU A 61 -23.63 17.25 -20.13
N ASN A 62 -24.02 16.95 -18.90
CA ASN A 62 -23.84 15.65 -18.26
C ASN A 62 -22.39 15.25 -17.93
N PHE A 63 -21.49 16.21 -17.71
CA PHE A 63 -20.17 15.88 -17.14
C PHE A 63 -20.32 15.15 -15.80
N ARG A 64 -19.64 13.99 -15.69
CA ARG A 64 -19.58 13.17 -14.49
C ARG A 64 -18.15 12.76 -14.19
N LEU A 65 -17.83 12.76 -12.90
CA LEU A 65 -16.59 12.16 -12.40
C LEU A 65 -16.60 10.66 -12.70
N THR A 66 -15.42 10.14 -12.97
CA THR A 66 -15.13 8.71 -13.02
C THR A 66 -15.00 8.15 -11.61
N ALA A 67 -15.07 6.81 -11.46
CA ALA A 67 -14.83 6.15 -10.18
C ALA A 67 -13.44 6.47 -9.61
N PHE A 68 -12.44 6.68 -10.48
CA PHE A 68 -11.12 7.14 -10.08
C PHE A 68 -11.14 8.54 -9.46
N GLU A 69 -11.69 9.52 -10.17
CA GLU A 69 -11.77 10.91 -9.70
C GLU A 69 -12.61 11.00 -8.42
N THR A 70 -13.73 10.28 -8.34
CA THR A 70 -14.54 10.19 -7.12
C THR A 70 -13.76 9.60 -5.96
N SER A 71 -13.04 8.49 -6.16
CA SER A 71 -12.22 7.87 -5.10
C SER A 71 -11.11 8.82 -4.63
N THR A 72 -10.56 9.62 -5.54
CA THR A 72 -9.55 10.63 -5.22
C THR A 72 -10.14 11.69 -4.27
N LEU A 73 -11.31 12.25 -4.59
CA LEU A 73 -11.99 13.23 -3.73
C LEU A 73 -12.41 12.65 -2.37
N LEU A 74 -12.59 11.33 -2.28
CA LEU A 74 -12.89 10.63 -1.03
C LEU A 74 -11.65 10.38 -0.16
N ILE A 75 -10.46 10.22 -0.76
CA ILE A 75 -9.24 9.84 -0.04
C ILE A 75 -8.31 11.02 0.27
N VAL A 76 -8.31 12.08 -0.55
CA VAL A 76 -7.47 13.26 -0.28
C VAL A 76 -7.80 13.89 1.08
N PRO A 77 -6.83 14.47 1.81
CA PRO A 77 -7.08 15.25 3.01
C PRO A 77 -8.08 16.38 2.75
N MET A 78 -8.92 16.70 3.75
CA MET A 78 -9.91 17.78 3.63
C MET A 78 -9.29 19.14 3.25
N SER A 79 -8.09 19.43 3.75
CA SER A 79 -7.33 20.64 3.40
C SER A 79 -7.06 20.79 1.89
N CYS A 80 -7.07 19.70 1.12
CA CYS A 80 -6.95 19.77 -0.33
C CYS A 80 -8.22 20.26 -1.02
N LEU A 81 -9.40 20.03 -0.43
CA LEU A 81 -10.70 20.41 -0.97
C LEU A 81 -11.14 21.81 -0.49
N GLU A 82 -10.67 22.22 0.68
CA GLU A 82 -10.92 23.51 1.31
C GLU A 82 -10.27 24.69 0.56
N VAL A 83 -10.62 25.91 0.95
CA VAL A 83 -10.16 27.15 0.29
C VAL A 83 -8.63 27.23 0.29
N GLY A 84 -8.03 27.42 -0.88
CA GLY A 84 -6.58 27.45 -1.09
C GLY A 84 -5.94 26.08 -1.31
N GLY A 85 -6.68 24.98 -1.12
CA GLY A 85 -6.24 23.63 -1.41
C GLY A 85 -6.01 23.34 -2.90
N LEU A 86 -5.34 22.23 -3.19
CA LEU A 86 -5.01 21.84 -4.58
C LEU A 86 -6.23 21.49 -5.42
N LEU A 87 -7.32 21.05 -4.80
CA LEU A 87 -8.59 20.70 -5.42
C LEU A 87 -9.70 21.69 -5.05
N ASP A 88 -9.33 22.90 -4.64
CA ASP A 88 -10.27 23.97 -4.29
C ASP A 88 -11.02 24.50 -5.52
N SER A 89 -12.27 24.09 -5.66
CA SER A 89 -13.18 24.57 -6.70
C SER A 89 -13.45 26.08 -6.66
N THR A 90 -13.17 26.80 -5.58
CA THR A 90 -13.41 28.25 -5.50
C THR A 90 -12.27 29.02 -6.15
N THR A 91 -11.02 28.74 -5.77
CA THR A 91 -9.85 29.48 -6.24
C THR A 91 -9.19 28.88 -7.49
N LYS A 92 -9.15 27.55 -7.65
CA LYS A 92 -8.41 26.90 -8.74
C LYS A 92 -9.14 26.95 -10.07
N HIS A 93 -8.45 27.23 -11.16
CA HIS A 93 -9.03 27.17 -12.50
C HIS A 93 -9.41 25.73 -12.89
N ARG A 94 -10.35 25.57 -13.83
CA ARG A 94 -10.77 24.26 -14.36
C ARG A 94 -9.59 23.40 -14.82
N ALA A 95 -8.62 24.02 -15.50
CA ALA A 95 -7.43 23.33 -16.00
C ALA A 95 -6.55 22.79 -14.86
N GLU A 96 -6.37 23.57 -13.79
CA GLU A 96 -5.60 23.15 -12.62
C GLU A 96 -6.25 21.94 -11.94
N LEU A 97 -7.57 21.97 -11.71
CA LEU A 97 -8.29 20.83 -11.13
C LEU A 97 -8.12 19.54 -11.96
N LEU A 98 -8.25 19.66 -13.29
CA LEU A 98 -8.07 18.52 -14.20
C LEU A 98 -6.64 18.01 -14.22
N TRP A 99 -5.65 18.91 -14.14
CA TRP A 99 -4.24 18.51 -14.05
C TRP A 99 -3.94 17.79 -12.75
N THR A 100 -4.39 18.32 -11.60
CA THR A 100 -4.20 17.66 -10.31
C THR A 100 -4.82 16.26 -10.28
N LEU A 101 -6.07 16.11 -10.75
CA LEU A 101 -6.72 14.79 -10.84
C LEU A 101 -5.97 13.83 -11.78
N ARG A 102 -5.45 14.35 -12.90
CA ARG A 102 -4.64 13.56 -13.84
C ARG A 102 -3.29 13.15 -13.27
N ASP A 103 -2.61 14.03 -12.54
CA ASP A 103 -1.31 13.74 -11.94
C ASP A 103 -1.45 12.65 -10.87
N ILE A 104 -2.51 12.71 -10.05
CA ILE A 104 -2.85 11.63 -9.11
C ILE A 104 -3.15 10.34 -9.87
N ALA A 105 -3.91 10.40 -10.96
CA ALA A 105 -4.19 9.22 -11.80
C ALA A 105 -2.93 8.59 -12.38
N ASN A 106 -2.00 9.42 -12.89
CA ASN A 106 -0.71 8.97 -13.40
C ASN A 106 0.12 8.29 -12.30
N LEU A 107 0.15 8.85 -11.09
CA LEU A 107 0.88 8.26 -9.97
C LEU A 107 0.30 6.92 -9.52
N VAL A 108 -1.03 6.83 -9.36
CA VAL A 108 -1.69 5.56 -9.01
C VAL A 108 -1.49 4.54 -10.13
N GLY A 109 -1.60 4.95 -11.39
CA GLY A 109 -1.27 4.11 -12.53
C GLY A 109 0.16 3.60 -12.47
N HIS A 110 1.14 4.48 -12.28
CA HIS A 110 2.56 4.13 -12.17
C HIS A 110 2.84 3.12 -11.05
N TYR A 111 2.18 3.28 -9.90
CA TYR A 111 2.25 2.33 -8.79
C TYR A 111 1.67 0.97 -9.15
N VAL A 112 0.41 0.94 -9.58
CA VAL A 112 -0.30 -0.33 -9.85
C VAL A 112 0.38 -1.13 -10.97
N HIS A 113 0.85 -0.47 -12.03
CA HIS A 113 1.58 -1.14 -13.10
C HIS A 113 2.94 -1.69 -12.63
N GLY A 114 3.71 -0.89 -11.88
CA GLY A 114 4.99 -1.33 -11.31
C GLY A 114 4.82 -2.52 -10.37
N SER A 115 3.89 -2.46 -9.42
CA SER A 115 3.63 -3.57 -8.49
C SER A 115 3.22 -4.86 -9.21
N ASN A 116 2.47 -4.75 -10.31
CA ASN A 116 2.10 -5.91 -11.12
C ASN A 116 3.27 -6.46 -11.94
N GLN A 117 4.18 -5.61 -12.41
CA GLN A 117 5.39 -6.00 -13.14
C GLN A 117 6.32 -6.78 -12.21
N ASP A 118 6.68 -6.22 -11.05
CA ASP A 118 7.58 -6.85 -10.08
C ASP A 118 7.08 -8.24 -9.67
N ARG A 119 5.76 -8.40 -9.52
CA ARG A 119 5.14 -9.71 -9.23
C ARG A 119 5.36 -10.73 -10.35
N ARG A 120 5.25 -10.31 -11.62
CA ARG A 120 5.45 -11.20 -12.78
C ARG A 120 6.91 -11.66 -12.84
N ASP A 121 7.84 -10.73 -12.64
CA ASP A 121 9.28 -11.00 -12.69
C ASP A 121 9.73 -11.95 -11.55
N ASN A 122 9.12 -11.82 -10.37
CA ASN A 122 9.36 -12.75 -9.26
C ASN A 122 8.85 -14.17 -9.55
N ARG A 123 7.77 -14.35 -10.32
CA ARG A 123 7.26 -15.68 -10.68
C ARG A 123 8.21 -16.40 -11.63
N THR A 124 8.74 -15.70 -12.63
CA THR A 124 9.68 -16.29 -13.60
C THR A 124 10.95 -16.75 -12.92
N SER A 125 11.51 -15.95 -11.99
CA SER A 125 12.74 -16.30 -11.26
C SER A 125 12.57 -17.51 -10.33
N SER A 126 11.36 -17.81 -9.87
CA SER A 126 11.08 -18.95 -8.99
C SER A 126 10.86 -20.28 -9.72
N SER A 127 10.49 -20.24 -11.01
CA SER A 127 10.16 -21.43 -11.80
C SER A 127 11.39 -22.16 -12.35
N ASP A 128 12.56 -21.52 -12.37
CA ASP A 128 13.79 -22.07 -12.95
C ASP A 128 14.73 -22.73 -11.93
N ARG A 129 14.29 -22.91 -10.67
CA ARG A 129 15.02 -23.79 -9.76
C ARG A 129 14.79 -25.24 -10.20
N PRO A 130 15.82 -25.98 -10.66
CA PRO A 130 15.68 -27.40 -10.94
C PRO A 130 15.15 -28.06 -9.68
N ALA A 131 14.14 -28.91 -9.82
CA ALA A 131 13.67 -29.75 -8.73
C ALA A 131 14.90 -30.42 -8.10
N GLU A 132 15.27 -30.00 -6.90
CA GLU A 132 16.32 -30.66 -6.12
C GLU A 132 15.91 -32.13 -6.05
N THR A 133 16.73 -32.95 -6.70
CA THR A 133 16.66 -34.40 -6.65
C THR A 133 16.52 -34.82 -5.21
N VAL A 134 15.34 -35.32 -4.87
CA VAL A 134 15.03 -36.00 -3.61
C VAL A 134 16.06 -37.12 -3.44
N HIS A 135 17.10 -36.85 -2.66
CA HIS A 135 18.06 -37.87 -2.25
C HIS A 135 17.35 -38.81 -1.29
N ARG A 136 16.96 -39.96 -1.85
CA ARG A 136 16.43 -41.12 -1.14
C ARG A 136 17.48 -41.63 -0.13
N PRO A 137 17.19 -41.74 1.17
CA PRO A 137 18.11 -42.37 2.11
C PRO A 137 18.05 -43.89 1.95
N SER A 138 19.20 -44.52 1.69
CA SER A 138 19.37 -45.97 1.84
C SER A 138 19.59 -46.32 3.32
N PRO A 139 19.06 -47.45 3.81
CA PRO A 139 19.17 -47.84 5.20
C PRO A 139 20.41 -48.72 5.48
N LEU A 140 20.73 -48.81 6.78
CA LEU A 140 21.67 -49.69 7.49
C LEU A 140 23.08 -49.16 7.77
N GLY A 141 23.33 -48.96 9.07
CA GLY A 141 24.67 -48.82 9.65
C GLY A 141 24.63 -48.31 11.09
N SER A 142 24.30 -49.19 12.04
CA SER A 142 24.32 -48.94 13.48
C SER A 142 25.71 -48.56 13.99
N SER A 143 25.81 -47.51 14.81
CA SER A 143 26.69 -47.52 15.98
C SER A 143 26.35 -46.42 16.99
N ASN A 144 26.49 -46.77 18.26
CA ASN A 144 26.16 -45.99 19.45
C ASN A 144 26.97 -44.70 19.58
N GLN A 145 26.34 -43.60 20.00
CA GLN A 145 26.98 -42.64 20.92
C GLN A 145 25.96 -41.78 21.69
N GLN A 146 26.28 -41.68 22.98
CA GLN A 146 25.77 -40.86 24.09
C GLN A 146 24.81 -39.68 23.83
N GLN A 147 23.87 -39.56 24.78
CA GLN A 147 23.13 -38.37 25.17
C GLN A 147 24.00 -37.11 25.28
N VAL A 148 23.53 -36.02 24.67
CA VAL A 148 23.68 -34.65 25.15
C VAL A 148 22.31 -33.98 24.99
N ALA A 149 21.71 -33.61 26.12
CA ALA A 149 20.60 -32.66 26.19
C ALA A 149 21.13 -31.25 25.89
N ASP A 150 20.22 -30.32 25.58
CA ASP A 150 20.44 -28.88 25.33
C ASP A 150 20.77 -28.47 23.90
N SER A 151 19.71 -28.19 23.15
CA SER A 151 19.40 -26.87 22.55
C SER A 151 18.39 -27.10 21.43
N ALA A 152 17.14 -26.67 21.65
CA ALA A 152 16.22 -26.49 20.54
C ALA A 152 16.88 -25.47 19.60
N PRO A 153 16.95 -25.72 18.28
CA PRO A 153 17.49 -24.74 17.37
C PRO A 153 16.61 -23.49 17.47
N GLU A 154 17.20 -22.37 17.88
CA GLU A 154 16.63 -21.04 17.66
C GLU A 154 16.40 -20.93 16.14
N THR A 155 15.21 -21.31 15.69
CA THR A 155 14.79 -21.13 14.30
C THR A 155 14.88 -19.64 14.04
N SER A 156 15.82 -19.25 13.17
CA SER A 156 16.04 -17.88 12.76
C SER A 156 14.72 -17.26 12.32
N HIS A 157 14.15 -16.40 13.17
CA HIS A 157 12.92 -15.66 12.92
C HIS A 157 13.01 -14.77 11.66
N GLU A 158 14.21 -14.64 11.11
CA GLU A 158 14.57 -13.88 9.92
C GLU A 158 13.66 -14.21 8.73
N ASP A 159 13.33 -15.49 8.49
CA ASP A 159 12.55 -15.95 7.34
C ASP A 159 11.03 -15.98 7.53
N SER A 160 10.51 -15.43 8.62
CA SER A 160 9.08 -15.49 8.92
C SER A 160 8.28 -14.30 8.34
N CYS A 161 7.02 -14.55 7.99
CA CYS A 161 6.08 -13.49 7.66
C CYS A 161 5.85 -12.57 8.86
N ILE A 162 5.98 -11.26 8.65
CA ILE A 162 5.85 -10.24 9.72
C ILE A 162 4.46 -10.22 10.37
N PHE A 163 3.43 -10.70 9.66
CA PHE A 163 2.06 -10.80 10.18
C PHE A 163 1.72 -12.19 10.73
N MET A 164 2.47 -13.23 10.35
CA MET A 164 2.20 -14.62 10.70
C MET A 164 3.51 -15.36 10.95
N PRO A 165 3.94 -15.47 12.23
CA PRO A 165 5.27 -16.00 12.59
C PRO A 165 5.56 -17.43 12.11
N THR A 166 4.53 -18.19 11.73
CA THR A 166 4.65 -19.61 11.34
C THR A 166 4.83 -19.85 9.84
N ALA A 167 4.70 -18.81 9.01
CA ALA A 167 4.79 -18.95 7.56
C ALA A 167 6.16 -18.48 7.05
N VAL A 168 6.79 -19.26 6.17
CA VAL A 168 7.94 -18.81 5.37
C VAL A 168 7.51 -17.58 4.58
N GLY A 169 8.25 -16.49 4.76
CA GLY A 169 7.98 -15.21 4.13
C GLY A 169 8.70 -15.06 2.80
N LYS A 170 8.04 -14.45 1.81
CA LYS A 170 8.63 -13.85 0.62
C LYS A 170 8.79 -12.35 0.84
N VAL A 171 9.84 -11.79 0.28
CA VAL A 171 10.04 -10.34 0.25
C VAL A 171 9.09 -9.72 -0.77
N ALA A 172 8.36 -8.70 -0.35
CA ALA A 172 7.58 -7.82 -1.21
C ALA A 172 8.07 -6.38 -1.00
N HIS A 173 8.08 -5.58 -2.07
CA HIS A 173 8.42 -4.17 -1.97
C HIS A 173 7.19 -3.32 -1.65
N ILE A 174 7.37 -2.28 -0.83
CA ILE A 174 6.29 -1.34 -0.45
C ILE A 174 5.91 -0.49 -1.67
N LEU A 175 6.90 0.18 -2.25
CA LEU A 175 6.86 0.82 -3.57
C LEU A 175 7.54 -0.09 -4.59
N PRO A 176 7.10 -0.09 -5.87
CA PRO A 176 7.66 -1.01 -6.86
C PRO A 176 9.17 -0.86 -7.04
N CYS A 177 9.90 -1.97 -7.14
CA CYS A 177 11.34 -1.95 -7.40
C CYS A 177 11.65 -1.48 -8.85
N SER A 178 10.70 -1.70 -9.76
CA SER A 178 10.75 -1.17 -11.13
C SER A 178 10.73 0.36 -11.22
N TRP A 179 10.52 1.09 -10.12
CA TRP A 179 10.53 2.57 -10.13
C TRP A 179 11.92 3.19 -10.27
N SER A 180 12.98 2.45 -9.93
CA SER A 180 14.36 2.95 -9.96
C SER A 180 15.34 2.00 -10.64
N ASP A 181 14.85 0.97 -11.34
CA ASP A 181 15.69 -0.08 -11.96
C ASP A 181 16.50 0.42 -13.18
N SER A 182 16.17 1.61 -13.68
CA SER A 182 16.80 2.23 -14.85
C SER A 182 16.64 3.75 -14.80
N VAL A 183 17.48 4.47 -15.56
CA VAL A 183 17.36 5.94 -15.69
C VAL A 183 15.99 6.34 -16.24
N ALA A 184 15.45 5.54 -17.17
CA ALA A 184 14.15 5.81 -17.78
C ALA A 184 12.99 5.60 -16.79
N SER A 185 13.04 4.56 -15.96
CA SER A 185 12.02 4.35 -14.91
C SER A 185 12.13 5.41 -13.82
N ALA A 186 13.34 5.73 -13.36
CA ALA A 186 13.58 6.83 -12.42
C ALA A 186 13.01 8.17 -12.93
N GLY A 187 13.21 8.50 -14.20
CA GLY A 187 12.63 9.68 -14.83
C GLY A 187 11.09 9.67 -14.84
N LYS A 188 10.46 8.53 -15.14
CA LYS A 188 8.99 8.37 -15.05
C LYS A 188 8.48 8.50 -13.61
N THR A 189 9.21 7.92 -12.66
CA THR A 189 8.89 7.99 -11.23
C THR A 189 8.92 9.44 -10.76
N MET A 190 9.98 10.19 -11.08
CA MET A 190 10.10 11.61 -10.74
C MET A 190 8.91 12.44 -11.25
N VAL A 191 8.51 12.25 -12.52
CA VAL A 191 7.35 12.95 -13.09
C VAL A 191 6.04 12.51 -12.41
N SER A 192 5.90 11.22 -12.11
CA SER A 192 4.70 10.68 -11.46
C SER A 192 4.53 11.20 -10.03
N LEU A 193 5.63 11.38 -9.29
CA LEU A 193 5.61 11.83 -7.89
C LEU A 193 4.96 13.22 -7.71
N VAL A 194 4.81 14.02 -8.76
CA VAL A 194 4.01 15.26 -8.72
C VAL A 194 2.57 15.00 -8.23
N GLY A 195 2.00 13.84 -8.57
CA GLY A 195 0.68 13.41 -8.10
C GLY A 195 0.57 13.15 -6.60
N SER A 196 1.69 13.16 -5.86
CA SER A 196 1.71 12.90 -4.41
C SER A 196 1.48 14.15 -3.55
N ARG A 197 1.58 15.35 -4.14
CA ARG A 197 1.38 16.65 -3.47
C ARG A 197 0.10 16.79 -2.63
N PRO A 198 -1.05 16.20 -3.02
CA PRO A 198 -2.24 16.25 -2.18
C PRO A 198 -2.13 15.45 -0.87
N PHE A 199 -1.20 14.51 -0.78
CA PHE A 199 -1.13 13.55 0.31
C PHE A 199 0.06 13.78 1.24
N LEU A 200 1.17 14.28 0.70
CA LEU A 200 2.46 14.36 1.38
C LEU A 200 2.97 15.80 1.46
N SER A 201 3.80 16.09 2.46
CA SER A 201 4.52 17.36 2.52
C SER A 201 5.60 17.42 1.44
N GLU A 202 5.99 18.64 1.04
CA GLU A 202 7.09 18.83 0.07
C GLU A 202 8.40 18.17 0.58
N GLU A 203 8.68 18.19 1.88
CA GLU A 203 9.83 17.50 2.47
C GLU A 203 9.81 15.98 2.23
N THR A 204 8.64 15.34 2.42
CA THR A 204 8.49 13.91 2.16
C THR A 204 8.61 13.60 0.67
N ILE A 205 8.11 14.48 -0.21
CA ILE A 205 8.22 14.33 -1.66
C ILE A 205 9.68 14.45 -2.11
N ASP A 206 10.42 15.44 -1.62
CA ASP A 206 11.84 15.64 -1.92
C ASP A 206 12.68 14.46 -1.45
N ARG A 207 12.36 13.91 -0.27
CA ARG A 207 12.98 12.66 0.23
C ARG A 207 12.70 11.49 -0.69
N LEU A 208 11.44 11.27 -1.08
CA LEU A 208 11.06 10.20 -2.00
C LEU A 208 11.74 10.34 -3.37
N CYS A 209 11.77 11.54 -3.94
CA CYS A 209 12.52 11.83 -5.16
C CYS A 209 13.99 11.49 -4.99
N THR A 210 14.61 11.87 -3.88
CA THR A 210 16.03 11.59 -3.61
C THR A 210 16.31 10.10 -3.55
N ILE A 211 15.53 9.33 -2.80
CA ILE A 211 15.79 7.91 -2.59
C ILE A 211 15.33 7.03 -3.77
N LEU A 212 14.39 7.47 -4.60
CA LEU A 212 13.87 6.69 -5.72
C LEU A 212 14.47 7.07 -7.07
N CYS A 213 14.91 8.33 -7.24
CA CYS A 213 15.28 8.83 -8.56
C CYS A 213 16.79 9.09 -8.72
N ASN A 214 17.55 9.20 -7.62
CA ASN A 214 18.98 9.53 -7.69
C ASN A 214 19.92 8.32 -7.68
N SER A 215 19.43 7.10 -7.45
CA SER A 215 20.24 5.87 -7.56
C SER A 215 19.52 4.77 -8.33
N LEU A 216 20.29 3.99 -9.11
CA LEU A 216 19.79 2.90 -9.98
C LEU A 216 19.34 1.64 -9.23
N ASP A 217 19.26 1.72 -7.91
CA ASP A 217 18.89 0.67 -6.97
C ASP A 217 18.10 1.24 -5.77
N GLY A 218 17.63 2.49 -5.89
CA GLY A 218 17.09 3.25 -4.77
C GLY A 218 15.89 2.58 -4.12
N SER A 219 15.05 1.92 -4.92
CA SER A 219 13.89 1.17 -4.45
C SER A 219 14.21 -0.25 -3.97
N ASP A 220 15.39 -0.83 -4.23
CA ASP A 220 15.74 -2.18 -3.79
C ASP A 220 16.43 -2.21 -2.41
N ARG A 221 15.98 -1.34 -1.51
CA ARG A 221 16.58 -1.14 -0.17
C ARG A 221 15.72 -1.73 0.94
N CYS A 222 16.32 -1.95 2.12
CA CYS A 222 15.65 -2.57 3.27
C CYS A 222 14.41 -1.78 3.73
N TRP A 223 14.47 -0.44 3.73
CA TRP A 223 13.34 0.43 4.06
C TRP A 223 12.11 0.22 3.17
N ASN A 224 12.30 -0.32 1.96
CA ASN A 224 11.24 -0.57 0.98
C ASN A 224 10.80 -2.04 0.92
N LYS A 225 11.26 -2.90 1.82
CA LYS A 225 11.06 -4.36 1.72
C LYS A 225 10.37 -4.90 2.98
N ILE A 226 9.36 -5.74 2.79
CA ILE A 226 8.60 -6.38 3.86
C ILE A 226 8.40 -7.86 3.55
N ARG A 227 8.57 -8.72 4.57
CA ARG A 227 8.40 -10.17 4.42
C ARG A 227 6.98 -10.59 4.74
N MET A 228 6.28 -11.12 3.75
CA MET A 228 4.91 -11.62 3.90
C MET A 228 4.80 -13.06 3.42
N ASN A 229 3.78 -13.80 3.86
CA ASN A 229 3.57 -15.12 3.29
C ASN A 229 3.12 -15.03 1.81
N ASP A 230 3.15 -16.17 1.12
CA ASP A 230 2.78 -16.29 -0.29
C ASP A 230 1.42 -15.67 -0.64
N GLN A 231 0.45 -15.83 0.26
CA GLN A 231 -0.89 -15.32 0.04
C GLN A 231 -0.94 -13.79 0.10
N LEU A 232 -0.36 -13.18 1.13
CA LEU A 232 -0.31 -11.72 1.23
C LEU A 232 0.53 -11.11 0.10
N CYS A 233 1.63 -11.74 -0.31
CA CYS A 233 2.39 -11.32 -1.48
C CYS A 233 1.55 -11.35 -2.76
N TYR A 234 0.65 -12.33 -2.91
CA TYR A 234 -0.29 -12.38 -4.02
C TYR A 234 -1.32 -11.26 -3.94
N GLU A 235 -1.87 -11.00 -2.76
CA GLU A 235 -2.95 -10.03 -2.52
C GLU A 235 -2.47 -8.56 -2.55
N TRP A 236 -1.18 -8.32 -2.26
CA TRP A 236 -0.55 -6.99 -2.20
C TRP A 236 -0.74 -6.12 -3.46
N PRO A 237 -0.34 -6.55 -4.67
CA PRO A 237 -0.51 -5.75 -5.89
C PRO A 237 -1.97 -5.58 -6.35
N HIS A 238 -2.90 -6.32 -5.74
CA HIS A 238 -4.34 -6.19 -6.00
C HIS A 238 -5.05 -5.22 -5.04
N ALA A 239 -4.29 -4.48 -4.21
CA ALA A 239 -4.81 -3.51 -3.25
C ALA A 239 -5.93 -4.10 -2.36
N LEU A 240 -5.82 -5.39 -1.99
CA LEU A 240 -6.77 -6.04 -1.10
C LEU A 240 -6.55 -5.63 0.36
N PHE A 241 -5.36 -5.17 0.68
CA PHE A 241 -5.01 -4.55 1.96
C PHE A 241 -4.00 -3.42 1.75
N GLY A 242 -3.85 -2.58 2.76
CA GLY A 242 -2.84 -1.54 2.83
C GLY A 242 -2.18 -1.51 4.20
N LEU A 243 -1.02 -0.86 4.27
CA LEU A 243 -0.31 -0.63 5.52
C LEU A 243 -0.39 0.85 5.85
N LYS A 244 -0.76 1.17 7.08
CA LYS A 244 -0.75 2.55 7.57
C LYS A 244 0.39 2.72 8.57
N CYS A 245 1.25 3.71 8.37
CA CYS A 245 2.25 4.08 9.37
C CYS A 245 1.55 4.80 10.53
N LEU A 246 1.80 4.34 11.76
CA LEU A 246 1.32 4.97 12.98
C LEU A 246 2.35 5.92 13.60
N GLY A 247 3.62 5.77 13.22
CA GLY A 247 4.71 6.62 13.68
C GLY A 247 6.04 5.88 13.74
N ILE A 248 7.08 6.63 14.07
CA ILE A 248 8.43 6.13 14.31
C ILE A 248 8.73 6.31 15.80
N LYS A 249 9.30 5.27 16.43
CA LYS A 249 9.74 5.29 17.81
C LYS A 249 11.25 5.11 17.86
N PRO A 250 12.01 6.04 18.48
CA PRO A 250 13.44 5.83 18.65
C PRO A 250 13.67 4.61 19.54
N LEU A 251 14.55 3.71 19.10
CA LEU A 251 14.99 2.55 19.89
C LEU A 251 16.28 2.88 20.63
N ASP A 252 17.22 3.53 19.93
CA ASP A 252 18.47 4.05 20.48
C ASP A 252 18.96 5.26 19.63
N ALA A 253 20.25 5.60 19.71
CA ALA A 253 20.82 6.74 19.00
C ALA A 253 20.88 6.57 17.47
N GLN A 254 20.87 5.34 16.95
CA GLN A 254 21.03 5.02 15.52
C GLN A 254 19.87 4.20 14.94
N ASN A 255 19.04 3.60 15.80
CA ASN A 255 17.96 2.71 15.39
C ASN A 255 16.58 3.23 15.84
N ALA A 256 15.58 2.88 15.06
CA ALA A 256 14.18 3.19 15.33
C ALA A 256 13.25 2.04 14.94
N GLU A 257 12.04 2.07 15.49
CA GLU A 257 10.95 1.17 15.16
C GLU A 257 9.84 1.92 14.42
N VAL A 258 9.46 1.44 13.24
CA VAL A 258 8.29 1.93 12.50
C VAL A 258 7.07 1.13 12.94
N GLU A 259 6.09 1.76 13.58
CA GLU A 259 4.82 1.12 13.93
C GLU A 259 3.90 1.13 12.69
N ILE A 260 3.50 -0.05 12.21
CA ILE A 260 2.63 -0.18 11.03
C ILE A 260 1.36 -0.95 11.39
N GLN A 261 0.23 -0.50 10.86
CA GLN A 261 -1.07 -1.13 11.03
C GLN A 261 -1.55 -1.76 9.73
N PHE A 262 -1.87 -3.04 9.79
CA PHE A 262 -2.49 -3.78 8.71
C PHE A 262 -3.97 -3.40 8.58
N ASN A 263 -4.44 -3.11 7.37
CA ASN A 263 -5.84 -2.80 7.11
C ASN A 263 -6.32 -3.50 5.82
N TRP A 264 -7.30 -4.39 5.92
CA TRP A 264 -8.04 -4.86 4.75
C TRP A 264 -8.77 -3.70 4.09
N LEU A 265 -8.80 -3.69 2.76
CA LEU A 265 -9.46 -2.66 1.97
C LEU A 265 -10.65 -3.25 1.20
N LYS A 266 -11.76 -2.50 1.14
CA LYS A 266 -12.87 -2.87 0.27
C LYS A 266 -12.50 -2.52 -1.16
N ARG A 267 -12.40 -3.54 -2.00
CA ARG A 267 -12.17 -3.35 -3.43
C ARG A 267 -13.48 -3.22 -4.17
N ARG A 268 -13.59 -2.21 -5.02
CA ARG A 268 -14.70 -2.03 -5.97
C ARG A 268 -14.51 -2.95 -7.17
N LEU A 269 -15.59 -3.58 -7.62
CA LEU A 269 -15.59 -4.51 -8.76
C LEU A 269 -15.82 -3.83 -10.12
N GLY A 270 -16.35 -2.60 -10.12
CA GLY A 270 -16.50 -1.79 -11.32
C GLY A 270 -15.17 -1.20 -11.81
N LYS A 271 -15.19 -0.60 -13.00
CA LYS A 271 -14.00 -0.03 -13.65
C LYS A 271 -13.68 1.36 -13.10
N PRO A 272 -12.39 1.76 -13.05
CA PRO A 272 -12.00 3.10 -12.63
C PRO A 272 -12.57 4.20 -13.54
N THR A 273 -12.94 3.88 -14.78
CA THR A 273 -13.51 4.82 -15.77
C THR A 273 -15.03 4.96 -15.72
N ASP A 274 -15.72 4.15 -14.89
CA ASP A 274 -17.17 4.20 -14.76
C ASP A 274 -17.62 5.58 -14.26
N LYS A 275 -18.72 6.11 -14.82
CA LYS A 275 -19.25 7.42 -14.42
C LYS A 275 -20.05 7.33 -13.14
N ILE A 276 -19.66 8.09 -12.12
CA ILE A 276 -20.28 8.10 -10.80
C ILE A 276 -21.32 9.23 -10.70
N SER A 277 -22.44 8.95 -10.04
CA SER A 277 -23.42 9.99 -9.68
C SER A 277 -23.05 10.55 -8.30
N ILE A 278 -22.95 11.88 -8.20
CA ILE A 278 -22.59 12.57 -6.93
C ILE A 278 -23.83 12.78 -6.07
N LEU A 279 -24.91 13.23 -6.70
CA LEU A 279 -26.22 13.36 -6.06
C LEU A 279 -26.96 12.06 -6.34
N GLY A 280 -27.50 11.41 -5.31
CA GLY A 280 -28.54 10.41 -5.51
C GLY A 280 -29.69 11.08 -6.23
N SER A 281 -29.70 11.05 -7.56
CA SER A 281 -30.70 11.74 -8.33
C SER A 281 -32.05 11.11 -8.00
N ASN A 282 -33.07 11.92 -7.74
CA ASN A 282 -34.44 11.47 -7.44
C ASN A 282 -35.10 10.73 -8.63
N SER A 283 -34.34 10.43 -9.70
CA SER A 283 -34.78 9.59 -10.79
C SER A 283 -34.82 8.13 -10.32
N MET A 284 -36.01 7.51 -10.42
CA MET A 284 -36.21 6.08 -10.16
C MET A 284 -35.23 5.17 -10.92
N GLN A 285 -34.62 5.64 -12.03
CA GLN A 285 -33.62 4.90 -12.80
C GLN A 285 -32.21 4.92 -12.18
N GLU A 286 -31.83 5.96 -11.44
CA GLU A 286 -30.54 5.99 -10.72
C GLU A 286 -30.62 5.33 -9.34
N ILE A 287 -31.80 5.25 -8.72
CA ILE A 287 -32.01 4.51 -7.47
C ILE A 287 -31.71 3.00 -7.63
N VAL A 288 -31.80 2.47 -8.85
CA VAL A 288 -31.46 1.07 -9.18
C VAL A 288 -29.99 0.91 -9.61
N SER A 289 -29.30 2.00 -9.95
CA SER A 289 -27.92 1.96 -10.43
C SER A 289 -26.94 2.05 -9.27
N SER A 290 -26.32 0.92 -8.93
CA SER A 290 -25.27 0.74 -7.90
C SER A 290 -23.93 1.44 -8.21
N ASN A 291 -23.98 2.71 -8.65
CA ASN A 291 -22.80 3.45 -9.07
C ASN A 291 -22.83 4.92 -8.62
N SER A 292 -23.09 5.12 -7.33
CA SER A 292 -23.11 6.42 -6.68
C SER A 292 -21.89 6.63 -5.78
N MET A 293 -21.53 7.90 -5.57
CA MET A 293 -20.48 8.28 -4.63
C MET A 293 -20.87 7.89 -3.20
N GLN A 294 -22.16 7.97 -2.87
CA GLN A 294 -22.70 7.56 -1.57
C GLN A 294 -22.45 6.08 -1.30
N GLU A 295 -22.78 5.21 -2.26
CA GLU A 295 -22.54 3.78 -2.12
C GLU A 295 -21.05 3.47 -1.93
N MET A 296 -20.18 4.09 -2.73
CA MET A 296 -18.72 3.93 -2.57
C MET A 296 -18.28 4.26 -1.13
N VAL A 297 -18.80 5.34 -0.54
CA VAL A 297 -18.49 5.72 0.85
C VAL A 297 -19.06 4.73 1.85
N GLU A 298 -20.36 4.39 1.75
CA GLU A 298 -21.02 3.52 2.72
C GLU A 298 -20.44 2.10 2.70
N GLU A 299 -20.07 1.58 1.53
CA GLU A 299 -19.38 0.30 1.43
C GLU A 299 -18.04 0.30 2.16
N GLN A 300 -17.29 1.40 2.06
CA GLN A 300 -15.97 1.55 2.68
C GLN A 300 -16.09 1.71 4.20
N ILE A 301 -17.04 2.52 4.65
CA ILE A 301 -17.34 2.69 6.09
C ILE A 301 -17.77 1.36 6.70
N ARG A 302 -18.76 0.68 6.10
CA ARG A 302 -19.23 -0.64 6.54
C ARG A 302 -18.09 -1.66 6.55
N PHE A 303 -17.17 -1.57 5.58
CA PHE A 303 -16.05 -2.48 5.54
C PHE A 303 -15.00 -2.20 6.63
N GLY A 304 -14.75 -0.93 6.96
CA GLY A 304 -13.81 -0.52 7.99
C GLY A 304 -14.28 -0.82 9.42
N ASP A 305 -15.58 -0.66 9.72
CA ASP A 305 -16.09 -0.77 11.09
C ASP A 305 -16.23 -2.22 11.60
N ASN A 306 -16.39 -3.19 10.71
CA ASN A 306 -16.75 -4.56 11.09
C ASN A 306 -15.55 -5.43 11.48
N ASN A 307 -14.35 -4.86 11.71
CA ASN A 307 -13.11 -5.62 11.92
C ASN A 307 -12.97 -6.76 10.89
N ASN A 308 -13.36 -6.49 9.63
CA ASN A 308 -13.70 -7.56 8.71
C ASN A 308 -12.51 -8.50 8.47
N PRO A 309 -12.76 -9.82 8.42
CA PRO A 309 -11.76 -10.78 8.01
C PRO A 309 -11.36 -10.54 6.55
N GLY A 310 -10.17 -11.01 6.17
CA GLY A 310 -9.73 -10.95 4.79
C GLY A 310 -10.70 -11.63 3.83
N PRO A 311 -10.58 -11.36 2.52
CA PRO A 311 -11.43 -11.94 1.49
C PRO A 311 -11.45 -13.48 1.51
N ASN A 312 -10.42 -14.10 2.09
CA ASN A 312 -10.32 -15.53 2.34
C ASN A 312 -10.39 -15.81 3.84
N ALA A 313 -11.45 -16.47 4.29
CA ALA A 313 -11.70 -16.82 5.71
C ALA A 313 -10.62 -17.71 6.35
N HIS A 314 -9.63 -18.16 5.58
CA HIS A 314 -8.51 -18.97 6.05
C HIS A 314 -7.31 -18.14 6.51
N ILE A 315 -7.31 -16.81 6.34
CA ILE A 315 -6.24 -15.95 6.85
C ILE A 315 -6.61 -15.47 8.25
N PRO A 316 -5.83 -15.81 9.30
CA PRO A 316 -6.09 -15.38 10.67
C PRO A 316 -5.60 -13.95 10.95
N ILE A 317 -5.66 -13.04 9.96
CA ILE A 317 -5.26 -11.63 10.12
C ILE A 317 -6.51 -10.77 10.01
N THR A 318 -6.74 -9.97 11.03
CA THR A 318 -7.79 -8.96 11.07
C THR A 318 -7.20 -7.57 10.85
N SER A 319 -8.00 -6.65 10.29
CA SER A 319 -7.65 -5.23 10.27
C SER A 319 -7.34 -4.72 11.68
N GLY A 320 -6.48 -3.71 11.78
CA GLY A 320 -6.06 -3.12 13.04
C GLY A 320 -4.85 -3.79 13.69
N ARG A 321 -4.40 -4.95 13.20
CA ARG A 321 -3.17 -5.60 13.67
C ARG A 321 -1.98 -4.67 13.48
N VAL A 322 -1.28 -4.37 14.58
CA VAL A 322 -0.08 -3.53 14.57
C VAL A 322 1.15 -4.43 14.70
N ILE A 323 2.18 -4.11 13.92
CA ILE A 323 3.51 -4.71 14.02
C ILE A 323 4.57 -3.60 13.98
N THR A 324 5.77 -3.93 14.43
CA THR A 324 6.90 -3.00 14.43
C THR A 324 8.00 -3.50 13.50
N LEU A 325 8.59 -2.58 12.74
CA LEU A 325 9.76 -2.85 11.91
C LEU A 325 10.95 -2.11 12.52
N ALA A 326 11.94 -2.85 13.03
CA ALA A 326 13.19 -2.28 13.52
C ALA A 326 14.17 -2.06 12.36
N MET A 327 14.76 -0.87 12.26
CA MET A 327 15.76 -0.49 11.25
C MET A 327 16.58 0.73 11.71
N SER A 328 17.55 1.16 10.88
CA SER A 328 18.28 2.41 11.14
C SER A 328 17.31 3.60 11.16
N SER A 329 17.64 4.68 11.90
CA SER A 329 16.80 5.87 11.97
C SER A 329 16.55 6.51 10.59
N ASP A 330 17.56 6.51 9.73
CA ASP A 330 17.43 7.04 8.37
C ASP A 330 16.50 6.17 7.50
N ASP A 331 16.65 4.84 7.60
CA ASP A 331 15.76 3.90 6.91
C ASP A 331 14.32 3.96 7.45
N ALA A 332 14.13 4.24 8.74
CA ALA A 332 12.81 4.35 9.34
C ALA A 332 12.02 5.52 8.74
N GLU A 333 12.66 6.67 8.52
CA GLU A 333 12.05 7.82 7.85
C GLU A 333 11.73 7.53 6.37
N ASN A 334 12.62 6.83 5.67
CA ASN A 334 12.40 6.41 4.29
C ASN A 334 11.24 5.39 4.20
N CYS A 335 11.20 4.42 5.12
CA CYS A 335 10.15 3.40 5.22
C CYS A 335 8.80 4.04 5.50
N LYS A 336 8.73 4.98 6.45
CA LYS A 336 7.53 5.76 6.73
C LYS A 336 7.05 6.49 5.48
N SER A 337 7.94 7.19 4.78
CA SER A 337 7.60 7.92 3.56
C SER A 337 7.03 7.00 2.46
N ALA A 338 7.61 5.82 2.31
CA ALA A 338 7.15 4.79 1.38
C ALA A 338 5.76 4.24 1.72
N ILE A 339 5.54 3.92 3.00
CA ILE A 339 4.26 3.41 3.51
C ILE A 339 3.17 4.48 3.40
N ASP A 340 3.47 5.72 3.77
CA ASP A 340 2.50 6.83 3.69
C ASP A 340 2.07 7.06 2.24
N LEU A 341 3.01 7.07 1.29
CA LEU A 341 2.67 7.15 -0.13
C LEU A 341 1.81 5.95 -0.54
N GLN A 342 2.28 4.72 -0.28
CA GLN A 342 1.60 3.49 -0.66
C GLN A 342 0.16 3.46 -0.14
N TRP A 343 -0.04 3.83 1.13
CA TRP A 343 -1.33 3.87 1.80
C TRP A 343 -2.39 4.65 1.01
N HIS A 344 -2.04 5.82 0.49
CA HIS A 344 -2.97 6.62 -0.30
C HIS A 344 -3.22 6.00 -1.68
N LEU A 345 -2.18 5.48 -2.33
CA LEU A 345 -2.29 4.89 -3.66
C LEU A 345 -3.16 3.62 -3.66
N VAL A 346 -2.97 2.71 -2.69
CA VAL A 346 -3.80 1.49 -2.62
C VAL A 346 -5.24 1.76 -2.24
N GLN A 347 -5.52 2.75 -1.40
CA GLN A 347 -6.90 3.12 -1.10
C GLN A 347 -7.63 3.63 -2.35
N ILE A 348 -7.00 4.51 -3.14
CA ILE A 348 -7.59 5.00 -4.39
C ILE A 348 -7.74 3.86 -5.40
N ALA A 349 -6.72 3.00 -5.55
CA ALA A 349 -6.77 1.86 -6.46
C ALA A 349 -7.86 0.85 -6.08
N ALA A 350 -8.04 0.57 -4.78
CA ALA A 350 -9.07 -0.33 -4.27
C ALA A 350 -10.48 0.27 -4.45
N MET A 351 -10.68 1.52 -4.04
CA MET A 351 -11.99 2.17 -4.06
C MET A 351 -12.48 2.48 -5.49
N SER A 352 -11.57 2.79 -6.42
CA SER A 352 -11.93 3.06 -7.82
C SER A 352 -12.16 1.80 -8.64
N GLY A 353 -11.59 0.67 -8.21
CA GLY A 353 -11.46 -0.56 -9.00
C GLY A 353 -10.21 -0.57 -9.90
N GLY A 354 -9.34 0.43 -9.81
CA GLY A 354 -8.09 0.49 -10.57
C GLY A 354 -7.16 -0.70 -10.33
N ALA A 355 -7.21 -1.32 -9.14
CA ALA A 355 -6.42 -2.52 -8.85
C ALA A 355 -6.91 -3.79 -9.58
N GLU A 356 -8.18 -3.84 -10.00
CA GLU A 356 -8.73 -4.93 -10.82
C GLU A 356 -8.51 -4.68 -12.32
N TYR A 357 -8.55 -3.41 -12.72
CA TYR A 357 -8.41 -2.99 -14.11
C TYR A 357 -7.19 -2.07 -14.29
N PRO A 358 -5.97 -2.58 -14.06
CA PRO A 358 -4.74 -1.79 -14.14
C PRO A 358 -4.58 -1.13 -15.51
N ASP A 359 -4.93 -1.84 -16.59
CA ASP A 359 -4.82 -1.36 -17.98
C ASP A 359 -5.74 -0.15 -18.30
N LEU A 360 -6.70 0.16 -17.42
CA LEU A 360 -7.57 1.33 -17.55
C LEU A 360 -7.06 2.55 -16.77
N LEU A 361 -6.00 2.38 -15.98
CA LEU A 361 -5.29 3.50 -15.35
C LEU A 361 -4.31 4.12 -16.36
N PRO A 362 -4.06 5.43 -16.30
CA PRO A 362 -3.14 6.06 -17.22
C PRO A 362 -1.72 5.56 -17.00
N VAL A 363 -1.00 5.39 -18.11
CA VAL A 363 0.43 5.11 -18.12
C VAL A 363 1.12 6.33 -18.69
N LEU A 364 2.07 6.89 -17.96
CA LEU A 364 2.94 7.94 -18.48
C LEU A 364 3.73 7.36 -19.66
N LYS A 365 3.31 7.73 -20.87
CA LYS A 365 4.12 7.56 -22.05
C LYS A 365 5.22 8.61 -21.96
N TYR A 366 6.45 8.15 -21.82
CA TYR A 366 7.60 9.04 -21.89
C TYR A 366 7.55 9.69 -23.28
N PHE A 367 7.35 11.01 -23.33
CA PHE A 367 7.59 11.78 -24.55
C PHE A 367 9.11 11.90 -24.67
N GLY A 368 9.75 10.82 -25.13
CA GLY A 368 11.16 10.81 -25.45
C GLY A 368 11.41 11.63 -26.72
N ALA A 369 12.18 12.70 -26.54
CA ALA A 369 13.08 13.42 -27.45
C ALA A 369 12.75 13.44 -28.96
#